data_AF-A0A5E5BHU7-F1
#
_entry.id   AF-A0A5E5BHU7-F1
#
_cell.length_a   1.000
_cell.length_b   1.000
_cell.length_c   1.000
_cell.angle_alpha   90.00
_cell.angle_beta   90.00
_cell.angle_gamma   90.00
#
_symmetry.space_group_name_H-M   'P 1'
#
loop_
_entity.id
_entity.type
_entity.pdbx_description
1 polymer ?
#
loop_
_entity_poly.entity_id
_entity_poly.type
_entity_poly.pdbx_seq_one_letter_code
_entity_poly.pdbx_strand_id
1 'polypeptide(L)'
;MIITDKLRSYAAAHRELGLRVEHRQHKGLNNRAENSHQPARVREKVMRRFKSAHQVQRFASVHGQVSNLFMACRYHRNAERKRTVRTQAFAAWEWACSARMAA
;
A
#
# COMPACT_ATOMS: atom_id res chain seq x y z
N MET A 1 -3.48 -17.00 2.46
CA MET A 1 -2.15 -17.38 2.96
C MET A 1 -1.67 -16.31 3.92
N ILE A 2 -1.26 -16.71 5.12
CA ILE A 2 -0.64 -15.83 6.12
C ILE A 2 0.85 -16.11 6.12
N ILE A 3 1.66 -15.05 6.06
CA ILE A 3 3.11 -15.16 6.22
C ILE A 3 3.46 -14.43 7.51
N THR A 4 4.17 -15.11 8.41
CA THR A 4 4.73 -14.48 9.60
C THR A 4 6.22 -14.76 9.69
N ASP A 5 6.89 -14.11 10.64
CA ASP A 5 8.20 -14.57 11.07
C ASP A 5 8.12 -15.96 11.73
N LYS A 6 9.27 -16.44 12.22
CA LYS A 6 9.42 -17.78 12.79
C LYS A 6 9.06 -17.87 14.28
N LEU A 7 8.42 -16.85 14.86
CA LEU A 7 8.00 -16.91 16.26
C LEU A 7 6.91 -17.99 16.44
N ARG A 8 7.13 -18.89 17.41
CA ARG A 8 6.22 -20.01 17.71
C ARG A 8 4.83 -19.54 18.17
N SER A 9 4.74 -18.35 18.76
CA SER A 9 3.49 -17.72 19.18
C SER A 9 2.50 -17.54 18.03
N TYR A 10 2.97 -17.22 16.81
CA TYR A 10 2.08 -17.04 15.66
C TYR A 10 1.42 -18.34 15.20
N ALA A 11 2.15 -19.46 15.21
CA ALA A 11 1.57 -20.76 14.86
C ALA A 11 0.60 -21.28 15.94
N ALA A 12 0.81 -20.89 17.20
CA ALA A 12 -0.17 -21.14 18.28
C ALA A 12 -1.44 -20.31 18.07
N ALA A 13 -1.29 -18.99 17.88
CA ALA A 13 -2.40 -18.09 17.63
C ALA A 13 -3.20 -18.46 16.37
N HIS A 14 -2.54 -18.90 15.30
CA HIS A 14 -3.22 -19.37 14.08
C HIS A 14 -4.15 -20.56 14.34
N ARG A 15 -3.73 -21.49 15.22
CA ARG A 15 -4.54 -22.64 15.64
C ARG A 15 -5.68 -22.23 16.55
N GLU A 16 -5.40 -21.37 17.54
CA GLU A 16 -6.38 -20.86 18.50
C GLU A 16 -7.50 -20.08 17.82
N LEU A 17 -7.15 -19.22 16.86
CA LEU A 17 -8.10 -18.45 16.05
C LEU A 17 -8.84 -19.30 15.00
N GLY A 18 -8.54 -20.60 14.89
CA GLY A 18 -9.21 -21.50 13.95
C GLY A 18 -9.03 -21.11 12.48
N LEU A 19 -7.93 -20.43 12.15
CA LEU A 19 -7.70 -19.94 10.78
C LEU A 19 -7.43 -21.12 9.85
N ARG A 20 -8.22 -21.25 8.79
CA ARG A 20 -8.10 -22.33 7.78
C ARG A 20 -7.20 -21.96 6.61
N VAL A 21 -6.49 -20.83 6.68
CA VAL A 21 -5.61 -20.36 5.62
C VAL A 21 -4.23 -20.97 5.77
N GLU A 22 -3.53 -21.22 4.66
CA GLU A 22 -2.14 -21.68 4.71
C GLU A 22 -1.27 -20.69 5.49
N HIS A 23 -0.56 -21.18 6.51
CA HIS A 23 0.40 -20.40 7.29
C HIS A 23 1.84 -20.77 6.88
N ARG A 24 2.60 -19.78 6.40
CA ARG A 24 4.01 -19.94 6.01
C ARG A 24 4.94 -19.17 6.94
N GLN A 25 5.95 -19.85 7.47
CA GLN A 25 6.99 -19.28 8.33
C GLN A 25 8.33 -19.18 7.59
N HIS A 26 8.36 -18.38 6.51
CA HIS A 26 9.54 -18.24 5.66
C HIS A 26 10.10 -16.81 5.72
N LYS A 27 11.36 -16.67 6.18
CA LYS A 27 12.02 -15.37 6.37
C LYS A 27 11.99 -14.49 5.11
N GLY A 28 12.29 -15.06 3.95
CA GLY A 28 12.26 -14.31 2.69
C GLY A 28 10.86 -13.84 2.27
N LEU A 29 9.81 -14.62 2.59
CA LEU A 29 8.43 -14.23 2.28
C LEU A 29 7.96 -13.15 3.26
N ASN A 30 8.33 -13.30 4.54
CA ASN A 30 8.01 -12.30 5.56
C ASN A 30 8.68 -10.96 5.25
N ASN A 31 9.97 -10.99 4.89
CA ASN A 31 10.70 -9.78 4.48
C ASN A 31 10.05 -9.11 3.26
N ARG A 32 9.56 -9.88 2.28
CA ARG A 32 8.84 -9.32 1.13
C ARG A 32 7.53 -8.66 1.55
N ALA A 33 6.75 -9.31 2.41
CA ALA A 33 5.52 -8.77 2.96
C ALA A 33 5.79 -7.46 3.74
N GLU A 34 6.74 -7.47 4.66
CA GLU A 34 7.15 -6.28 5.43
C GLU A 34 7.66 -5.14 4.53
N ASN A 35 8.48 -5.47 3.51
CA ASN A 35 8.98 -4.47 2.56
C ASN A 35 7.86 -3.85 1.72
N SER A 36 6.78 -4.59 1.43
CA SER A 36 5.62 -4.03 0.72
C SER A 36 4.94 -2.90 1.49
N HIS A 37 5.09 -2.85 2.82
CA HIS A 37 4.55 -1.79 3.67
C HIS A 37 5.44 -0.54 3.77
N GLN A 38 6.66 -0.57 3.24
CA GLN A 38 7.60 0.57 3.30
C GLN A 38 6.99 1.88 2.76
N PRO A 39 6.32 1.90 1.59
CA PRO A 39 5.71 3.14 1.08
C PRO A 39 4.66 3.73 2.03
N ALA A 40 3.84 2.87 2.66
CA ALA A 40 2.85 3.28 3.63
C ALA A 40 3.51 3.84 4.91
N ARG A 41 4.55 3.16 5.43
CA ARG A 41 5.31 3.64 6.62
C ARG A 41 6.00 4.99 6.37
N VAL A 42 6.54 5.22 5.17
CA VAL A 42 7.12 6.53 4.81
C VAL A 42 6.05 7.62 4.87
N ARG A 43 4.86 7.35 4.31
CA ARG A 43 3.74 8.33 4.36
C ARG A 43 3.24 8.56 5.77
N GLU A 44 3.09 7.50 6.56
CA GLU A 44 2.73 7.60 7.98
C GLU A 44 3.69 8.53 8.74
N LYS A 45 5.01 8.37 8.54
CA LYS A 45 6.02 9.24 9.17
C LYS A 45 5.87 10.71 8.74
N VAL A 46 5.70 10.97 7.44
CA VAL A 46 5.46 12.33 6.91
C VAL A 46 4.19 12.94 7.51
N MET A 47 3.15 12.14 7.72
CA MET A 47 1.88 12.55 8.31
C MET A 47 1.90 12.65 9.84
N ARG A 48 3.06 12.45 10.51
CA ARG A 48 3.21 12.43 11.97
C ARG A 48 2.29 11.39 12.65
N ARG A 49 2.25 10.18 12.08
CA ARG A 49 1.42 9.04 12.47
C ARG A 49 -0.07 9.28 12.25
N PHE A 50 -0.79 8.20 11.97
CA PHE A 50 -2.25 8.23 11.93
C PHE A 50 -2.82 8.45 13.34
N LYS A 51 -3.93 9.18 13.41
CA LYS A 51 -4.63 9.55 14.65
C LYS A 51 -5.77 8.59 14.99
N SER A 52 -6.21 7.76 14.05
CA SER A 52 -7.27 6.77 14.28
C SER A 52 -7.19 5.62 13.27
N ALA A 53 -7.76 4.46 13.65
CA ALA A 53 -7.87 3.30 12.76
C ALA A 53 -8.65 3.64 11.47
N HIS A 54 -9.72 4.41 11.60
CA HIS A 54 -10.51 4.87 10.46
C HIS A 54 -9.70 5.76 9.49
N GLN A 55 -8.78 6.59 9.99
CA GLN A 55 -7.88 7.36 9.13
C GLN A 55 -6.92 6.45 8.35
N VAL A 56 -6.35 5.44 9.01
CA VAL A 56 -5.50 4.43 8.35
C VAL A 56 -6.29 3.72 7.25
N GLN A 57 -7.53 3.34 7.54
CA GLN A 57 -8.37 2.60 6.60
C GLN A 57 -8.72 3.42 5.36
N ARG A 58 -9.07 4.70 5.52
CA ARG A 58 -9.27 5.64 4.40
C ARG A 58 -8.00 5.86 3.60
N PHE A 59 -6.84 5.93 4.25
CA PHE A 59 -5.57 6.05 3.56
C PHE A 59 -5.25 4.78 2.77
N ALA A 60 -5.32 3.61 3.40
CA ALA A 60 -4.96 2.33 2.81
C ALA A 60 -5.85 1.95 1.62
N SER A 61 -7.13 2.34 1.64
CA SER A 61 -8.08 2.05 0.54
C SER A 61 -7.72 2.73 -0.78
N VAL A 62 -7.08 3.90 -0.74
CA VAL A 62 -6.77 4.69 -1.95
C VAL A 62 -5.27 4.77 -2.26
N HIS A 63 -4.41 4.62 -1.25
CA HIS A 63 -2.98 4.94 -1.37
C HIS A 63 -2.28 4.18 -2.50
N GLY A 64 -2.57 2.89 -2.67
CA GLY A 64 -1.99 2.07 -3.73
C GLY A 64 -2.36 2.58 -5.13
N GLN A 65 -3.64 2.91 -5.36
CA GLN A 65 -4.14 3.41 -6.64
C GLN A 65 -3.51 4.77 -6.98
N VAL A 66 -3.48 5.69 -6.01
CA VAL A 66 -2.85 7.01 -6.16
C VAL A 66 -1.36 6.86 -6.43
N SER A 67 -0.67 5.99 -5.69
CA SER A 67 0.76 5.74 -5.90
C SER A 67 1.03 5.23 -7.30
N ASN A 68 0.24 4.27 -7.80
CA ASN A 68 0.40 3.72 -9.15
C ASN A 68 0.22 4.79 -10.23
N LEU A 69 -0.81 5.63 -10.11
CA LEU A 69 -1.09 6.70 -11.08
C LEU A 69 0.08 7.68 -11.20
N PHE A 70 0.63 8.14 -10.06
CA PHE A 70 1.65 9.20 -10.04
C PHE A 70 3.09 8.68 -10.09
N MET A 71 3.33 7.42 -9.73
CA MET A 71 4.69 6.83 -9.68
C MET A 71 5.02 5.95 -10.90
N ALA A 72 4.14 5.86 -11.89
CA ALA A 72 4.35 5.08 -13.13
C ALA A 72 5.63 5.45 -13.91
N CYS A 73 6.23 6.62 -13.66
CA CYS A 73 7.49 7.07 -14.28
C CYS A 73 8.62 7.34 -13.28
N ARG A 74 8.62 6.65 -12.14
CA ARG A 74 9.64 6.85 -11.08
C ARG A 74 11.05 6.48 -11.54
N TYR A 75 11.20 5.49 -12.42
CA TYR A 75 12.49 4.98 -12.88
C TYR A 75 12.62 5.05 -14.41
N HIS A 76 13.79 5.48 -14.90
CA HIS A 76 14.25 5.46 -16.31
C HIS A 76 13.33 6.07 -17.39
N ARG A 77 13.11 7.39 -17.35
CA ARG A 77 12.64 8.17 -18.51
C ARG A 77 13.24 9.58 -18.54
N ASN A 78 13.39 10.15 -19.73
CA ASN A 78 13.80 11.55 -19.93
C ASN A 78 12.77 12.53 -19.30
N ALA A 79 13.18 13.78 -19.09
CA ALA A 79 12.36 14.76 -18.37
C ALA A 79 11.02 15.06 -19.06
N GLU A 80 11.01 15.10 -20.39
CA GLU A 80 9.82 15.33 -21.20
C GLU A 80 8.74 14.28 -20.95
N ARG A 81 9.09 12.99 -21.05
CA ARG A 81 8.12 11.91 -20.87
C ARG A 81 7.60 11.84 -19.42
N LYS A 82 8.41 12.25 -18.44
CA LYS A 82 7.95 12.42 -17.05
C LYS A 82 6.90 13.53 -16.92
N ARG A 83 7.06 14.65 -17.65
CA ARG A 83 6.07 15.75 -17.67
C ARG A 83 4.77 15.27 -18.31
N THR A 84 4.83 14.63 -19.48
CA THR A 84 3.64 14.10 -20.18
C THR A 84 2.84 13.14 -19.31
N VAL A 85 3.51 12.16 -18.68
CA VAL A 85 2.83 11.20 -17.80
C VAL A 85 2.26 11.86 -16.55
N ARG A 86 2.93 12.88 -16.00
CA ARG A 86 2.36 13.67 -14.90
C ARG A 86 1.11 14.43 -15.33
N THR A 87 1.14 15.09 -16.49
CA THR A 87 -0.03 15.81 -17.02
C THR A 87 -1.23 14.86 -17.20
N GLN A 88 -0.99 13.67 -17.78
CA GLN A 88 -2.03 12.64 -17.94
C GLN A 88 -2.54 12.14 -16.58
N ALA A 89 -1.66 11.91 -15.61
CA ALA A 89 -2.03 11.51 -14.26
C ALA A 89 -2.90 12.56 -13.55
N PHE A 90 -2.59 13.85 -13.69
CA PHE A 90 -3.40 14.92 -13.14
C PHE A 90 -4.78 15.01 -13.81
N ALA A 91 -4.86 14.93 -15.14
CA ALA A 91 -6.14 14.92 -15.84
C ALA A 91 -7.03 13.74 -15.41
N ALA A 92 -6.45 12.54 -15.27
CA ALA A 92 -7.17 11.36 -14.78
C ALA A 92 -7.64 11.54 -13.32
N TRP A 93 -6.82 12.16 -12.48
CA TRP A 93 -7.15 12.46 -11.09
C TRP A 93 -8.31 13.47 -10.99
N GLU A 94 -8.25 14.56 -11.75
CA GLU A 94 -9.31 15.57 -11.81
C GLU A 94 -10.63 14.94 -12.25
N TRP A 95 -10.63 14.16 -13.32
CA TRP A 95 -11.82 13.45 -13.78
C TRP A 95 -12.41 12.54 -12.69
N ALA A 96 -11.57 11.74 -12.01
CA ALA A 96 -12.02 10.84 -10.95
C ALA A 96 -12.56 11.58 -9.71
N CYS A 97 -11.98 12.74 -9.38
CA CYS A 97 -12.45 13.58 -8.28
C CYS A 97 -13.75 14.31 -8.62
N SER A 98 -13.85 14.88 -9.82
CA SER A 98 -15.05 15.58 -10.30
C SER A 98 -16.22 14.62 -10.47
N ALA A 99 -15.99 13.41 -10.99
CA ALA A 99 -17.02 12.38 -11.10
C ALA A 99 -17.59 11.96 -9.73
N ARG A 100 -16.77 12.03 -8.66
CA ARG A 100 -17.21 11.72 -7.30
C ARG A 100 -17.95 12.87 -6.61
N MET A 101 -17.88 14.09 -7.15
CA MET A 101 -18.65 15.23 -6.63
C MET A 101 -20.03 15.35 -7.26
N ALA A 102 -20.28 14.67 -8.38
CA ALA A 102 -21.55 14.70 -9.11
C ALA A 102 -22.49 13.51 -8.80
N ALA A 103 -22.07 12.60 -7.92
CA ALA A 103 -22.81 11.40 -7.50
C ALA A 103 -23.09 11.45 -5.99
#